data_AF-A0A661W9Z2-F1
#
_entry.id   AF-A0A661W9Z2-F1
#
_cell.length_a   1.000
_cell.length_b   1.000
_cell.length_c   1.000
_cell.angle_alpha   90.00
_cell.angle_beta   90.00
_cell.angle_gamma   90.00
#
_symmetry.space_group_name_H-M   'P 1'
#
loop_
_entity.id
_entity.type
_entity.pdbx_description
1 polymer ?
#
loop_
_entity_poly.entity_id
_entity_poly.type
_entity_poly.pdbx_seq_one_letter_code
_entity_poly.pdbx_strand_id
1 'polypeptide(L)'
;MMPSKFDRILEDCLSRMDRGESLLDILAVYPDLADTIKPLLMVAMLSRAVPQPVPGYTALRVGKNQLLAEMASVQAEGGFLERKPVAPPREGIVDRLARSLKQLRPAYRFAMLSLVVILAGGFFTFSASASGLADNIMQTLFFSFEQVGDLLLVKPSPPKPMGENPIFSSDYVLPDSPDYSGDFKGSAVVGGEIDQGREDLSRLETRQHTFSGKPAEEADPVNMIIDDEGRDGIDGKDLMKEEKDEEKAAKDEEKILKEEEKEEEKAAKEEQKEEEKAAKDEEKYKDKKEKKDKDK
;
A
#
# COMPACT_ATOMS: atom_id res chain seq x y z
N MET A 1 16.51 -30.83 6.97
CA MET A 1 15.56 -31.60 7.79
C MET A 1 14.36 -31.91 6.91
N MET A 2 14.05 -33.18 6.70
CA MET A 2 12.84 -33.56 5.95
C MET A 2 11.63 -33.38 6.90
N PRO A 3 10.52 -32.77 6.46
CA PRO A 3 9.33 -32.64 7.29
C PRO A 3 8.83 -34.03 7.69
N SER A 4 8.44 -34.19 8.95
CA SER A 4 7.92 -35.45 9.45
C SER A 4 6.57 -35.75 8.78
N LYS A 5 6.16 -37.02 8.73
CA LYS A 5 4.85 -37.40 8.18
C LYS A 5 3.70 -36.69 8.90
N PHE A 6 3.87 -36.42 10.19
CA PHE A 6 2.91 -35.69 11.01
C PHE A 6 2.76 -34.23 10.55
N ASP A 7 3.87 -33.53 10.29
CA ASP A 7 3.85 -32.13 9.84
C ASP A 7 3.04 -31.97 8.54
N ARG A 8 3.19 -32.92 7.61
CA ARG A 8 2.43 -32.92 6.34
C ARG A 8 0.93 -33.12 6.55
N ILE A 9 0.54 -33.97 7.50
CA ILE A 9 -0.86 -34.20 7.84
C ILE A 9 -1.44 -32.96 8.50
N LEU A 10 -0.70 -32.33 9.41
CA LEU A 10 -1.12 -31.10 10.06
C LEU A 10 -1.30 -29.96 9.04
N GLU A 11 -0.38 -29.82 8.09
CA GLU A 11 -0.44 -28.84 7.00
C GLU A 11 -1.66 -29.07 6.08
N ASP A 12 -1.99 -30.33 5.76
CA ASP A 12 -3.22 -30.67 5.02
C ASP A 12 -4.48 -30.30 5.82
N CYS A 13 -4.51 -30.63 7.11
CA CYS A 13 -5.62 -30.26 8.00
C CYS A 13 -5.82 -28.74 8.09
N LEU A 14 -4.74 -27.97 8.23
CA LEU A 14 -4.80 -26.50 8.25
C LEU A 14 -5.30 -25.95 6.92
N SER A 15 -4.79 -26.48 5.80
CA SER A 15 -5.20 -26.07 4.45
C SER A 15 -6.69 -26.34 4.17
N ARG A 16 -7.24 -27.44 4.70
CA ARG A 16 -8.68 -27.76 4.61
C ARG A 16 -9.53 -26.85 5.49
N MET A 17 -9.05 -26.54 6.68
CA MET A 17 -9.69 -25.58 7.57
C MET A 17 -9.74 -24.18 6.94
N ASP A 18 -8.70 -23.77 6.20
CA ASP A 18 -8.69 -22.54 5.39
C ASP A 18 -9.74 -22.51 4.27
N ARG A 19 -10.14 -23.68 3.76
CA ARG A 19 -11.23 -23.80 2.79
C ARG A 19 -12.62 -23.79 3.43
N GLY A 20 -12.69 -23.71 4.76
CA GLY A 20 -13.96 -23.74 5.50
C GLY A 20 -14.51 -25.15 5.75
N GLU A 21 -13.70 -26.21 5.61
CA GLU A 21 -14.11 -27.55 6.03
C GLU A 21 -14.33 -27.61 7.54
N SER A 22 -15.33 -28.38 7.99
CA SER A 22 -15.62 -28.48 9.42
C SER A 22 -14.53 -29.28 10.15
N LEU A 23 -14.24 -28.91 11.40
CA LEU A 23 -13.23 -29.60 12.22
C LEU A 23 -13.50 -31.10 12.36
N LEU A 24 -14.78 -31.49 12.46
CA LEU A 24 -15.17 -32.89 12.59
C LEU A 24 -14.90 -33.69 11.31
N ASP A 25 -15.14 -33.09 10.14
CA ASP A 25 -14.86 -33.73 8.86
C ASP A 25 -13.35 -33.92 8.65
N ILE A 26 -12.55 -32.93 9.04
CA ILE A 26 -11.08 -33.01 8.97
C ILE A 26 -10.55 -34.12 9.90
N LEU A 27 -11.07 -34.21 11.13
CA LEU A 27 -10.65 -35.25 12.09
C LEU A 27 -11.12 -36.66 11.69
N ALA A 28 -12.24 -36.77 10.96
CA ALA A 28 -12.74 -38.06 10.46
C ALA A 28 -11.81 -38.69 9.41
N VAL A 29 -11.02 -37.89 8.68
CA VAL A 29 -10.03 -38.37 7.72
C VAL A 29 -8.81 -39.00 8.41
N TYR A 30 -8.48 -38.55 9.62
CA TYR A 30 -7.28 -38.98 10.37
C TYR A 30 -7.61 -39.43 11.80
N PRO A 31 -8.40 -40.52 11.98
CA PRO A 31 -8.91 -40.92 13.29
C PRO A 31 -7.80 -41.31 14.27
N ASP A 32 -6.73 -41.97 13.79
CA ASP A 32 -5.62 -42.43 14.63
C ASP A 32 -4.82 -41.29 15.29
N LEU A 33 -4.91 -40.08 14.71
CA LEU A 33 -4.19 -38.89 15.17
C LEU A 33 -5.13 -37.81 15.69
N ALA A 34 -6.43 -38.09 15.81
CA ALA A 34 -7.43 -37.09 16.13
C ALA A 34 -7.15 -36.43 17.50
N ASP A 35 -6.74 -37.22 18.49
CA ASP A 35 -6.45 -36.72 19.85
C ASP A 35 -5.26 -35.76 19.90
N THR A 36 -4.27 -35.93 19.01
CA THR A 36 -3.08 -35.08 18.97
C THR A 36 -3.27 -33.86 18.07
N ILE A 37 -4.00 -34.00 16.96
CA ILE A 37 -4.24 -32.92 15.99
C ILE A 37 -5.30 -31.93 16.50
N LYS A 38 -6.35 -32.40 17.17
CA LYS A 38 -7.46 -31.57 17.67
C LYS A 38 -7.02 -30.33 18.48
N PRO A 39 -6.16 -30.43 19.51
CA PRO A 39 -5.75 -29.24 20.26
C PRO A 39 -4.96 -28.24 19.40
N LEU A 40 -4.15 -28.72 18.45
CA LEU A 40 -3.39 -27.85 17.53
C LEU A 40 -4.32 -27.08 16.60
N LEU A 41 -5.33 -27.75 16.03
CA LEU A 41 -6.32 -27.10 15.19
C LEU A 41 -7.17 -26.09 16.00
N MET A 42 -7.53 -26.40 17.24
CA MET A 42 -8.24 -25.45 18.10
C MET A 42 -7.41 -24.19 18.39
N VAL A 43 -6.11 -24.34 18.65
CA VAL A 43 -5.20 -23.19 18.84
C VAL A 43 -5.13 -22.37 17.55
N ALA A 44 -5.03 -23.01 16.39
CA ALA A 44 -5.02 -22.31 15.10
C ALA A 44 -6.34 -21.59 14.81
N MET A 45 -7.49 -22.16 15.19
CA MET A 45 -8.78 -21.48 15.10
C MET A 45 -8.84 -20.27 16.04
N LEU A 46 -8.38 -20.43 17.28
CA LEU A 46 -8.34 -19.33 18.25
C LEU A 46 -7.42 -18.21 17.81
N SER A 47 -6.24 -18.51 17.25
CA SER A 47 -5.32 -17.49 16.75
C SER A 47 -5.89 -16.70 15.58
N ARG A 48 -6.74 -17.32 14.76
CA ARG A 48 -7.44 -16.65 13.64
C ARG A 48 -8.63 -15.81 14.11
N ALA A 49 -9.26 -16.20 15.22
CA ALA A 49 -10.33 -15.43 15.83
C ALA A 49 -9.82 -14.14 16.51
N VAL A 50 -8.51 -14.04 16.79
CA VAL A 50 -7.92 -12.79 17.27
C VAL A 50 -7.95 -11.77 16.13
N PRO A 51 -8.64 -10.63 16.30
CA PRO A 51 -8.66 -9.60 15.27
C PRO A 51 -7.23 -9.12 15.00
N GLN A 52 -6.83 -9.12 13.73
CA GLN A 52 -5.52 -8.59 13.37
C GLN A 52 -5.49 -7.10 13.74
N PRO A 53 -4.44 -6.63 14.44
CA PRO A 53 -4.34 -5.22 14.80
C PRO A 53 -4.15 -4.40 13.52
N VAL A 54 -5.19 -3.66 13.14
CA VAL A 54 -5.11 -2.72 12.03
C VAL A 54 -4.31 -1.51 12.49
N PRO A 55 -3.18 -1.17 11.84
CA PRO A 55 -2.42 0.01 12.21
C PRO A 55 -3.28 1.26 12.03
N GLY A 56 -3.30 2.13 13.04
CA GLY A 56 -4.01 3.40 12.95
C GLY A 56 -3.47 4.27 11.80
N TYR A 57 -4.32 5.13 11.23
CA TYR A 57 -3.96 6.00 10.11
C TYR A 57 -2.71 6.86 10.40
N THR A 58 -2.55 7.30 11.65
CA THR A 58 -1.38 8.06 12.12
C THR A 58 -0.09 7.23 12.09
N ALA A 59 -0.14 5.98 12.59
CA ALA A 59 0.99 5.07 12.58
C ALA A 59 1.46 4.75 11.16
N LEU A 60 0.51 4.57 10.22
CA LEU A 60 0.82 4.34 8.81
C LEU A 60 1.53 5.56 8.18
N ARG A 61 1.04 6.78 8.44
CA ARG A 61 1.69 8.01 7.95
C ARG A 61 3.09 8.19 8.52
N VAL A 62 3.28 7.95 9.82
CA VAL A 62 4.59 8.03 10.47
C VAL A 62 5.54 6.99 9.88
N GLY A 63 5.11 5.73 9.75
CA GLY A 63 5.92 4.67 9.17
C GLY A 63 6.32 4.94 7.72
N LYS A 64 5.39 5.44 6.89
CA LYS A 64 5.68 5.84 5.51
C LYS A 64 6.70 6.98 5.45
N ASN A 65 6.55 8.00 6.29
CA ASN A 65 7.48 9.12 6.33
C ASN A 65 8.89 8.69 6.80
N GLN A 66 8.98 7.79 7.78
CA GLN A 66 10.26 7.22 8.23
C GLN A 66 10.93 6.43 7.10
N LEU A 67 10.18 5.57 6.41
CA LEU A 67 10.68 4.79 5.27
C LEU A 67 11.19 5.72 4.16
N LEU A 68 10.46 6.78 3.82
CA LEU A 68 10.89 7.76 2.82
C LEU A 68 12.13 8.55 3.26
N ALA A 69 12.25 8.89 4.55
CA ALA A 69 13.43 9.55 5.10
C ALA A 69 14.67 8.66 5.03
N GLU A 70 14.54 7.37 5.34
CA GLU A 70 15.63 6.40 5.19
C GLU A 70 15.99 6.14 3.73
N MET A 71 15.01 6.09 2.81
CA MET A 71 15.32 6.01 1.38
C MET A 71 16.11 7.22 0.89
N ALA A 72 15.75 8.41 1.38
CA ALA A 72 16.46 9.64 1.04
C ALA A 72 17.89 9.65 1.59
N SER A 73 18.13 9.12 2.81
CA SER A 73 19.48 9.01 3.35
C SER A 73 20.32 7.97 2.59
N VAL A 74 19.76 6.79 2.29
CA VAL A 74 20.45 5.76 1.47
C VAL A 74 20.78 6.28 0.07
N GLN A 75 19.93 7.14 -0.50
CA GLN A 75 20.18 7.78 -1.79
C GLN A 75 21.25 8.87 -1.70
N ALA A 76 21.26 9.66 -0.62
CA ALA A 76 22.24 10.71 -0.38
C ALA A 76 23.66 10.17 -0.11
N GLU A 77 23.76 9.01 0.54
CA GLU A 77 25.04 8.31 0.76
C GLU A 77 25.60 7.65 -0.51
N GLY A 78 24.92 7.77 -1.66
CA GLY A 78 25.47 7.43 -2.99
C GLY A 78 25.63 5.93 -3.28
N GLY A 79 25.23 5.04 -2.37
CA GLY A 79 25.49 3.60 -2.46
C GLY A 79 24.70 2.85 -3.53
N PHE A 80 23.59 3.39 -4.04
CA PHE A 80 22.77 2.70 -5.05
C PHE A 80 23.10 3.10 -6.50
N LEU A 81 23.71 4.26 -6.71
CA LEU A 81 23.91 4.83 -8.05
C LEU A 81 25.21 5.65 -8.20
N GLU A 82 26.27 5.39 -7.44
CA GLU A 82 27.56 5.32 -8.12
C GLU A 82 27.51 4.11 -9.07
N ARG A 83 26.77 4.28 -10.18
CA ARG A 83 27.05 3.58 -11.42
C ARG A 83 28.47 3.98 -11.74
N LYS A 84 29.43 3.21 -11.22
CA LYS A 84 30.79 3.15 -11.72
C LYS A 84 30.63 3.22 -13.24
N PRO A 85 31.08 4.29 -13.91
CA PRO A 85 30.72 4.56 -15.30
C PRO A 85 31.01 3.27 -16.06
N VAL A 86 29.94 2.60 -16.49
CA VAL A 86 30.05 1.34 -17.20
C VAL A 86 30.72 1.74 -18.50
N ALA A 87 32.03 1.45 -18.58
CA ALA A 87 32.77 1.57 -19.82
C ALA A 87 31.91 0.92 -20.90
N PRO A 88 31.72 1.58 -22.06
CA PRO A 88 30.75 1.16 -23.06
C PRO A 88 30.93 -0.34 -23.33
N PRO A 89 29.86 -1.12 -23.25
CA PRO A 89 29.93 -2.56 -23.43
C PRO A 89 30.57 -2.83 -24.79
N ARG A 90 31.73 -3.50 -24.79
CA ARG A 90 32.43 -3.91 -26.02
C ARG A 90 31.43 -4.59 -26.95
N GLU A 91 31.28 -4.04 -28.15
CA GLU A 91 30.23 -4.29 -29.16
C GLU A 91 30.04 -5.76 -29.62
N GLY A 92 30.82 -6.73 -29.10
CA GLY A 92 30.81 -8.11 -29.59
C GLY A 92 29.71 -9.03 -29.04
N ILE A 93 29.09 -8.73 -27.90
CA ILE A 93 28.16 -9.67 -27.24
C ILE A 93 26.72 -9.48 -27.73
N VAL A 94 26.32 -8.25 -28.04
CA VAL A 94 24.96 -7.91 -28.48
C VAL A 94 24.65 -8.51 -29.85
N ASP A 95 25.63 -8.53 -30.75
CA ASP A 95 25.51 -9.15 -32.08
C ASP A 95 25.33 -10.67 -32.03
N ARG A 96 25.88 -11.34 -31.00
CA ARG A 96 25.70 -12.78 -30.79
C ARG A 96 24.28 -13.10 -30.31
N LEU A 97 23.72 -12.25 -29.46
CA LEU A 97 22.35 -12.39 -28.96
C LEU A 97 21.31 -12.05 -30.03
N ALA A 98 21.55 -11.02 -30.83
CA ALA A 98 20.67 -10.61 -31.92
C ALA A 98 20.54 -11.68 -33.03
N ARG A 99 21.59 -12.48 -33.28
CA ARG A 99 21.52 -13.62 -34.22
C ARG A 99 20.74 -14.80 -33.65
N SER A 100 20.84 -15.06 -32.35
CA SER A 100 20.05 -16.10 -31.66
C SER A 100 18.55 -15.79 -31.70
N LEU A 101 18.18 -14.52 -31.50
CA LEU A 101 16.78 -14.08 -31.54
C LEU A 101 16.11 -14.21 -32.92
N LYS A 102 16.87 -14.23 -34.02
CA LYS A 102 16.31 -14.45 -35.38
C LYS A 102 15.83 -15.89 -35.62
N GLN A 103 16.34 -16.88 -34.88
CA GLN A 103 15.87 -18.28 -34.98
C GLN A 103 14.59 -18.56 -34.17
N LEU A 104 14.18 -17.64 -33.27
CA LEU A 104 12.99 -17.80 -32.42
C LEU A 104 11.69 -17.21 -33.01
N ARG A 105 11.69 -16.84 -34.30
CA ARG A 105 10.51 -16.30 -35.01
C ARG A 105 9.22 -17.14 -34.85
N PRO A 106 9.23 -18.49 -34.86
CA PRO A 106 7.98 -19.23 -34.66
C PRO A 106 7.49 -19.19 -33.20
N ALA A 107 8.40 -19.23 -32.22
CA ALA A 107 8.03 -19.20 -30.80
C ALA A 107 7.39 -17.86 -30.39
N TYR A 108 7.84 -16.75 -30.98
CA TYR A 108 7.25 -15.43 -30.74
C TYR A 108 5.80 -15.34 -31.22
N ARG A 109 5.45 -16.05 -32.31
CA ARG A 109 4.05 -16.09 -32.79
C ARG A 109 3.15 -16.84 -31.81
N PHE A 110 3.62 -17.94 -31.24
CA PHE A 110 2.87 -18.67 -30.21
C PHE A 110 2.73 -17.85 -28.92
N ALA A 111 3.78 -17.13 -28.50
CA ALA A 111 3.73 -16.25 -27.33
C ALA A 111 2.75 -15.08 -27.53
N MET A 112 2.73 -14.46 -28.71
CA MET A 112 1.75 -13.42 -29.04
C MET A 112 0.32 -13.97 -29.08
N LEU A 113 0.11 -15.16 -29.66
CA LEU A 113 -1.21 -15.80 -29.65
C LEU A 113 -1.66 -16.14 -28.24
N SER A 114 -0.78 -16.67 -27.37
CA SER A 114 -1.14 -16.93 -25.98
C SER A 114 -1.45 -15.65 -25.22
N LEU A 115 -0.70 -14.58 -25.46
CA LEU A 115 -0.94 -13.29 -24.82
C LEU A 115 -2.28 -12.67 -25.26
N VAL A 116 -2.63 -12.77 -26.54
CA VAL A 116 -3.94 -12.33 -27.06
C VAL A 116 -5.08 -13.19 -26.49
N VAL A 117 -4.89 -14.50 -26.36
CA VAL A 117 -5.90 -15.39 -25.73
C VAL A 117 -6.08 -15.07 -24.24
N ILE A 118 -5.00 -14.77 -23.51
CA ILE A 118 -5.06 -14.36 -22.10
C ILE A 118 -5.74 -13.01 -21.96
N LEU A 119 -5.44 -12.03 -22.83
CA LEU A 119 -6.09 -10.71 -22.81
C LEU A 119 -7.56 -10.78 -23.19
N ALA A 120 -7.91 -11.50 -24.25
CA ALA A 120 -9.31 -11.64 -24.70
C ALA A 120 -10.15 -12.49 -23.75
N GLY A 121 -9.58 -13.58 -23.21
CA GLY A 121 -10.25 -14.41 -22.19
C GLY A 121 -10.36 -13.71 -20.84
N GLY A 122 -9.31 -12.97 -20.44
CA GLY A 122 -9.27 -12.19 -19.20
C GLY A 122 -10.29 -11.04 -19.18
N PHE A 123 -10.51 -10.38 -20.31
CA PHE A 123 -11.52 -9.31 -20.42
C PHE A 123 -12.94 -9.82 -20.16
N PHE A 124 -13.27 -11.03 -20.60
CA PHE A 124 -14.60 -11.61 -20.39
C PHE A 124 -14.84 -11.99 -18.92
N THR A 125 -13.81 -12.43 -18.20
CA THR A 125 -13.88 -12.63 -16.74
C THR A 125 -14.03 -11.32 -15.97
N PHE A 126 -13.38 -10.23 -16.41
CA PHE A 126 -13.54 -8.92 -15.76
C PHE A 126 -14.93 -8.31 -15.99
N SER A 127 -15.51 -8.45 -17.20
CA SER A 127 -16.85 -7.92 -17.47
C SER A 127 -17.98 -8.67 -16.75
N ALA A 128 -17.78 -9.95 -16.39
CA ALA A 128 -18.72 -10.67 -15.54
C ALA A 128 -18.66 -10.24 -14.06
N SER A 129 -17.54 -9.67 -13.60
CA SER A 129 -17.35 -9.20 -12.22
C SER A 129 -17.96 -7.83 -11.93
N ALA A 130 -18.32 -7.04 -12.95
CA ALA A 130 -18.98 -5.75 -12.75
C ALA A 130 -20.47 -5.87 -12.36
N SER A 131 -21.08 -7.05 -12.52
CA SER A 131 -22.48 -7.30 -12.14
C SER A 131 -22.55 -8.08 -10.82
N GLY A 132 -22.23 -7.42 -9.70
CA GLY A 132 -22.81 -7.75 -8.38
C GLY A 132 -22.21 -8.91 -7.57
N LEU A 133 -21.06 -9.47 -7.94
CA LEU A 133 -20.35 -10.49 -7.13
C LEU A 133 -18.89 -10.10 -6.82
N ALA A 134 -18.62 -8.80 -6.71
CA ALA A 134 -17.26 -8.26 -6.57
C ALA A 134 -16.65 -8.43 -5.16
N ASP A 135 -17.49 -8.56 -4.12
CA ASP A 135 -16.99 -8.68 -2.73
C ASP A 135 -16.23 -9.98 -2.45
N ASN A 136 -16.54 -11.07 -3.17
CA ASN A 136 -15.84 -12.34 -2.97
C ASN A 136 -14.52 -12.44 -3.76
N ILE A 137 -14.40 -11.78 -4.92
CA ILE A 137 -13.24 -11.95 -5.81
C ILE A 137 -12.03 -11.16 -5.29
N MET A 138 -12.24 -9.96 -4.72
CA MET A 138 -11.16 -9.22 -4.06
C MET A 138 -10.61 -9.96 -2.83
N GLN A 139 -11.48 -10.60 -2.04
CA GLN A 139 -11.02 -11.47 -0.94
C GLN A 139 -10.24 -12.69 -1.47
N THR A 140 -10.71 -13.31 -2.55
CA THR A 140 -10.03 -14.48 -3.14
C THR A 140 -8.65 -14.10 -3.68
N LEU A 141 -8.51 -12.92 -4.31
CA LEU A 141 -7.23 -12.41 -4.78
C LEU A 141 -6.28 -12.09 -3.61
N PHE A 142 -6.78 -11.48 -2.54
CA PHE A 142 -5.98 -11.22 -1.34
C PHE A 142 -5.42 -12.51 -0.72
N PHE A 143 -6.26 -13.55 -0.58
CA PHE A 143 -5.80 -14.87 -0.09
C PHE A 143 -4.78 -15.53 -1.01
N SER A 144 -4.92 -15.39 -2.33
CA SER A 144 -3.98 -15.98 -3.28
C SER A 144 -2.61 -15.27 -3.32
N PHE A 145 -2.53 -13.98 -2.98
CA PHE A 145 -1.25 -13.26 -2.88
C PHE A 145 -0.51 -13.57 -1.58
N GLU A 146 -1.22 -13.82 -0.48
CA GLU A 146 -0.61 -14.21 0.80
C GLU A 146 0.10 -15.58 0.68
N GLN A 147 -0.47 -16.51 -0.08
CA GLN A 147 0.13 -17.83 -0.34
C GLN A 147 1.42 -17.80 -1.17
N VAL A 148 1.63 -16.76 -1.99
CA VAL A 148 2.86 -16.60 -2.79
C VAL A 148 3.93 -15.82 -2.02
N GLY A 149 3.53 -14.98 -1.06
CA GLY A 149 4.43 -14.25 -0.16
C GLY A 149 5.34 -15.17 0.65
N ASP A 150 4.82 -16.30 1.15
CA ASP A 150 5.60 -17.27 1.93
C ASP A 150 6.59 -18.08 1.09
N LEU A 151 6.36 -18.22 -0.22
CA LEU A 151 7.29 -18.87 -1.15
C LEU A 151 8.43 -17.94 -1.60
N LEU A 152 8.22 -16.63 -1.51
CA LEU A 152 9.23 -15.60 -1.76
C LEU A 152 9.82 -15.01 -0.48
N LEU A 153 9.46 -15.54 0.69
CA LEU A 153 10.09 -15.21 1.95
C LEU A 153 11.53 -15.77 1.93
N VAL A 154 12.42 -14.98 1.34
CA VAL A 154 13.86 -15.04 1.55
C VAL A 154 14.05 -15.07 3.07
N LYS A 155 14.34 -16.27 3.58
CA LYS A 155 14.67 -16.54 4.97
C LYS A 155 15.68 -15.46 5.40
N PRO A 156 15.33 -14.53 6.31
CA PRO A 156 16.33 -13.61 6.83
C PRO A 156 17.41 -14.49 7.47
N SER A 157 18.66 -14.31 7.01
CA SER A 157 19.79 -15.07 7.52
C SER A 157 19.83 -14.92 9.04
N PRO A 158 20.13 -16.00 9.80
CA PRO A 158 20.21 -15.90 11.25
C PRO A 158 21.17 -14.76 11.63
N PRO A 159 20.82 -13.95 12.64
CA PRO A 159 21.68 -12.85 13.06
C PRO A 159 23.06 -13.43 13.35
N LYS A 160 24.08 -12.93 12.62
CA LYS A 160 25.46 -13.21 12.97
C LYS A 160 25.62 -12.86 14.45
N PRO A 161 26.26 -13.71 15.27
CA PRO A 161 26.56 -13.36 16.65
C PRO A 161 27.42 -12.10 16.62
N MET A 162 26.80 -10.95 16.85
CA MET A 162 27.53 -9.74 17.14
C MET A 162 28.18 -10.00 18.48
N GLY A 163 29.50 -10.11 18.47
CA GLY A 163 30.28 -10.08 19.69
C GLY A 163 29.83 -8.91 20.54
N GLU A 164 29.58 -9.21 21.81
CA GLU A 164 29.46 -8.32 22.96
C GLU A 164 29.70 -6.84 22.62
N ASN A 165 28.62 -6.11 22.35
CA ASN A 165 28.65 -4.66 22.30
C ASN A 165 28.71 -4.14 23.76
N PRO A 166 29.79 -3.46 24.17
CA PRO A 166 29.94 -2.93 25.52
C PRO A 166 29.23 -1.57 25.65
N ILE A 167 27.90 -1.54 25.51
CA ILE A 167 27.14 -0.27 25.51
C ILE A 167 26.12 -0.16 26.65
N PHE A 168 25.83 -1.23 27.41
CA PHE A 168 24.90 -1.17 28.55
C PHE A 168 25.58 -0.99 29.92
N SER A 169 26.62 -0.15 29.97
CA SER A 169 27.16 0.35 31.23
C SER A 169 27.69 1.76 31.05
N SER A 170 26.80 2.71 30.78
CA SER A 170 27.09 4.11 31.08
C SER A 170 25.82 4.78 31.53
N ASP A 171 25.84 5.20 32.79
CA ASP A 171 25.19 6.38 33.33
C ASP A 171 24.71 7.34 32.23
N TYR A 172 23.48 7.16 31.77
CA TYR A 172 22.82 8.14 30.94
C TYR A 172 22.38 9.27 31.86
N VAL A 173 23.32 10.19 32.12
CA VAL A 173 22.99 11.53 32.57
C VAL A 173 22.22 12.16 31.41
N LEU A 174 20.92 12.37 31.61
CA LEU A 174 20.08 13.17 30.74
C LEU A 174 20.83 14.50 30.51
N PRO A 175 21.26 14.83 29.29
CA PRO A 175 21.80 16.16 29.05
C PRO A 175 20.68 17.13 29.37
N ASP A 176 20.96 18.06 30.30
CA ASP A 176 20.08 19.18 30.60
C ASP A 176 19.58 19.73 29.26
N SER A 177 18.26 19.76 29.13
CA SER A 177 17.56 20.27 27.96
C SER A 177 18.28 21.52 27.48
N PRO A 178 18.75 21.59 26.23
CA PRO A 178 19.34 22.82 25.73
C PRO A 178 18.25 23.88 25.84
N ASP A 179 18.44 24.84 26.74
CA ASP A 179 17.62 26.02 26.87
C ASP A 179 17.58 26.67 25.49
N TYR A 180 16.47 26.46 24.79
CA TYR A 180 16.24 26.96 23.45
C TYR A 180 15.83 28.44 23.56
N SER A 181 16.63 29.25 24.26
CA SER A 181 16.62 30.71 24.15
C SER A 181 17.53 31.08 22.97
N GLY A 182 17.11 30.66 21.77
CA GLY A 182 17.75 31.05 20.53
C GLY A 182 17.47 32.53 20.28
N ASP A 183 18.37 33.38 20.76
CA ASP A 183 18.49 34.78 20.37
C ASP A 183 18.86 34.81 18.87
N PHE A 184 17.84 34.94 18.03
CA PHE A 184 17.94 34.85 16.57
C PHE A 184 18.60 36.12 16.04
N LYS A 185 19.94 36.18 16.10
CA LYS A 185 20.71 37.16 15.34
C LYS A 185 20.57 36.83 13.86
N GLY A 186 19.63 37.51 13.22
CA GLY A 186 19.50 37.54 11.77
C GLY A 186 20.85 37.87 11.14
N SER A 187 21.41 36.92 10.41
CA SER A 187 22.52 37.17 9.51
C SER A 187 22.02 38.11 8.42
N ALA A 188 22.35 39.39 8.55
CA ALA A 188 22.22 40.36 7.48
C ALA A 188 23.05 39.87 6.29
N VAL A 189 22.35 39.32 5.30
CA VAL A 189 22.90 39.08 3.97
C VAL A 189 23.14 40.45 3.35
N VAL A 190 24.42 40.78 3.22
CA VAL A 190 24.89 41.97 2.52
C VAL A 190 24.62 41.80 1.03
N GLY A 191 23.76 42.67 0.51
CA GLY A 191 23.90 43.34 -0.79
C GLY A 191 24.00 42.47 -2.04
N GLY A 192 22.85 42.11 -2.60
CA GLY A 192 22.67 41.83 -4.02
C GLY A 192 21.41 42.52 -4.50
N GLU A 193 21.57 43.66 -5.18
CA GLU A 193 20.49 44.42 -5.82
C GLU A 193 19.68 43.54 -6.78
N ILE A 194 18.43 43.25 -6.42
CA ILE A 194 17.40 42.93 -7.40
C ILE A 194 16.18 43.77 -7.05
N ASP A 195 15.81 44.58 -8.03
CA ASP A 195 14.74 45.55 -8.03
C ASP A 195 13.37 44.94 -7.72
N GLN A 196 12.69 45.61 -6.78
CA GLN A 196 11.26 45.93 -6.75
C GLN A 196 10.25 44.90 -7.29
N GLY A 197 9.49 44.32 -6.35
CA GLY A 197 8.13 43.89 -6.69
C GLY A 197 7.45 43.03 -5.64
N ARG A 198 6.63 43.70 -4.82
CA ARG A 198 5.35 43.21 -4.30
C ARG A 198 5.36 42.51 -2.94
N GLU A 199 5.09 43.37 -1.96
CA GLU A 199 4.48 43.11 -0.66
C GLU A 199 3.20 42.26 -0.79
N ASP A 200 2.99 41.33 0.14
CA ASP A 200 1.70 40.85 0.69
C ASP A 200 1.73 39.36 1.09
N LEU A 201 2.55 38.96 2.08
CA LEU A 201 2.47 37.61 2.67
C LEU A 201 2.74 37.56 4.19
N SER A 202 2.45 38.64 4.92
CA SER A 202 2.56 38.68 6.38
C SER A 202 1.18 38.50 7.04
N ARG A 203 0.56 37.31 6.91
CA ARG A 203 -0.63 36.97 7.71
C ARG A 203 -0.96 35.48 7.89
N LEU A 204 0.05 34.64 8.12
CA LEU A 204 -0.16 33.28 8.62
C LEU A 204 0.42 33.17 10.03
N GLU A 205 -0.38 33.63 11.00
CA GLU A 205 -0.21 33.34 12.42
C GLU A 205 -0.36 31.83 12.64
N THR A 206 0.77 31.16 12.85
CA THR A 206 0.83 29.80 13.37
C THR A 206 0.31 29.77 14.80
N ARG A 207 -0.93 29.31 14.96
CA ARG A 207 -1.59 29.04 16.24
C ARG A 207 -0.96 27.79 16.87
N GLN A 208 0.12 27.98 17.63
CA GLN A 208 0.68 26.94 18.49
C GLN A 208 -0.29 26.66 19.65
N HIS A 209 -1.02 25.56 19.57
CA HIS A 209 -1.77 25.03 20.71
C HIS A 209 -0.80 24.26 21.61
N THR A 210 -0.36 24.89 22.69
CA THR A 210 0.30 24.23 23.82
C THR A 210 -0.72 23.34 24.53
N PHE A 211 -0.65 22.04 24.31
CA PHE A 211 -1.43 21.04 25.05
C PHE A 211 -0.77 20.83 26.42
N SER A 212 -1.23 21.59 27.41
CA SER A 212 -0.93 21.38 28.82
C SER A 212 -1.66 20.11 29.28
N GLY A 213 -0.93 18.99 29.29
CA GLY A 213 -1.40 17.74 29.88
C GLY A 213 -1.33 17.84 31.40
N LYS A 214 -2.50 17.87 32.05
CA LYS A 214 -2.63 17.65 33.50
C LYS A 214 -2.20 16.21 33.83
N PRO A 215 -1.42 15.98 34.90
CA PRO A 215 -1.11 14.64 35.37
C PRO A 215 -2.39 13.92 35.82
N ALA A 216 -2.49 12.65 35.44
CA ALA A 216 -3.60 11.76 35.78
C ALA A 216 -3.71 11.61 37.30
N GLU A 217 -4.86 12.02 37.81
CA GLU A 217 -5.33 11.80 39.17
C GLU A 217 -5.68 10.31 39.32
N GLU A 218 -5.14 9.67 40.37
CA GLU A 218 -5.43 8.29 40.76
C GLU A 218 -6.94 8.09 40.90
N ALA A 219 -7.51 7.21 40.07
CA ALA A 219 -8.90 6.81 40.20
C ALA A 219 -9.02 5.67 41.21
N ASP A 220 -9.66 5.97 42.33
CA ASP A 220 -10.14 5.01 43.33
C ASP A 220 -11.08 3.96 42.71
N PRO A 221 -11.04 2.69 43.16
CA PRO A 221 -11.98 1.67 42.72
C PRO A 221 -13.38 1.92 43.28
N VAL A 222 -14.25 2.54 42.49
CA VAL A 222 -15.68 2.66 42.79
C VAL A 222 -16.36 1.30 42.58
N ASN A 223 -16.83 0.71 43.68
CA ASN A 223 -17.80 -0.38 43.69
C ASN A 223 -19.04 0.03 42.89
N MET A 224 -19.16 -0.49 41.67
CA MET A 224 -20.38 -0.36 40.87
C MET A 224 -21.39 -1.39 41.34
N ILE A 225 -22.30 -0.96 42.20
CA ILE A 225 -23.58 -1.62 42.48
C ILE A 225 -24.45 -1.37 41.26
N ILE A 226 -24.85 -2.45 40.59
CA ILE A 226 -25.77 -2.41 39.45
C ILE A 226 -27.18 -2.29 40.03
N ASP A 227 -27.72 -1.07 40.06
CA ASP A 227 -29.14 -0.84 40.27
C ASP A 227 -29.85 -0.93 38.91
N ASP A 228 -30.62 -2.00 38.78
CA ASP A 228 -31.48 -2.36 37.64
C ASP A 228 -32.85 -1.69 37.84
N GLU A 229 -32.96 -0.40 37.54
CA GLU A 229 -34.26 0.30 37.49
C GLU A 229 -34.32 1.30 36.33
N GLY A 230 -35.40 1.23 35.55
CA GLY A 230 -35.85 2.35 34.69
C GLY A 230 -35.90 2.06 33.20
N ARG A 231 -36.77 1.14 32.77
CA ARG A 231 -37.16 0.96 31.35
C ARG A 231 -38.48 1.68 31.10
N ASP A 232 -38.44 3.02 31.11
CA ASP A 232 -39.60 3.86 30.87
C ASP A 232 -39.55 4.46 29.46
N GLY A 233 -40.50 4.03 28.63
CA GLY A 233 -41.08 4.73 27.48
C GLY A 233 -40.17 5.59 26.59
N ILE A 234 -39.49 4.96 25.62
CA ILE A 234 -39.00 5.67 24.44
C ILE A 234 -40.21 5.97 23.55
N ASP A 235 -40.65 7.24 23.55
CA ASP A 235 -41.69 7.76 22.69
C ASP A 235 -41.31 7.56 21.21
N GLY A 236 -42.13 6.84 20.46
CA GLY A 236 -41.90 6.46 19.05
C GLY A 236 -41.92 7.60 18.02
N LYS A 237 -41.60 8.84 18.42
CA LYS A 237 -41.45 9.99 17.51
C LYS A 237 -40.02 10.19 17.02
N ASP A 238 -39.01 9.66 17.73
CA ASP A 238 -37.61 9.81 17.33
C ASP A 238 -37.18 8.83 16.22
N LEU A 239 -37.86 7.69 16.08
CA LEU A 239 -37.58 6.70 15.03
C LEU A 239 -37.91 7.21 13.60
N MET A 240 -38.81 8.19 13.45
CA MET A 240 -39.15 8.75 12.12
C MET A 240 -38.16 9.82 11.63
N LYS A 241 -37.20 10.22 12.47
CA LYS A 241 -36.20 11.23 12.09
C LYS A 241 -34.96 10.59 11.47
N GLU A 242 -34.57 9.40 11.91
CA GLU A 242 -33.41 8.67 11.37
C GLU A 242 -33.61 8.24 9.91
N GLU A 243 -34.79 7.76 9.51
CA GLU A 243 -35.05 7.38 8.10
C GLU A 243 -34.94 8.56 7.12
N LYS A 244 -35.22 9.79 7.56
CA LYS A 244 -35.09 10.98 6.69
C LYS A 244 -33.66 11.45 6.51
N ASP A 245 -32.80 11.21 7.49
CA ASP A 245 -31.39 11.59 7.41
C ASP A 245 -30.61 10.58 6.54
N GLU A 246 -31.01 9.30 6.51
CA GLU A 246 -30.46 8.28 5.60
C GLU A 246 -30.83 8.52 4.11
N GLU A 247 -32.09 8.90 3.81
CA GLU A 247 -32.49 9.20 2.42
C GLU A 247 -31.75 10.43 1.86
N LYS A 248 -31.36 11.37 2.74
CA LYS A 248 -30.58 12.53 2.35
C LYS A 248 -29.12 12.18 2.05
N ALA A 249 -28.50 11.30 2.83
CA ALA A 249 -27.14 10.83 2.59
C ALA A 249 -27.03 10.09 1.25
N ALA A 250 -27.99 9.24 0.91
CA ALA A 250 -28.00 8.52 -0.37
C ALA A 250 -28.08 9.47 -1.60
N LYS A 251 -28.83 10.58 -1.49
CA LYS A 251 -28.92 11.58 -2.58
C LYS A 251 -27.65 12.39 -2.75
N ASP A 252 -26.92 12.64 -1.67
CA ASP A 252 -25.65 13.36 -1.72
C ASP A 252 -24.54 12.49 -2.34
N GLU A 253 -24.52 11.17 -2.08
CA GLU A 253 -23.59 10.23 -2.72
C GLU A 253 -23.83 10.08 -4.24
N GLU A 254 -25.09 9.95 -4.68
CA GLU A 254 -25.42 9.87 -6.11
C GLU A 254 -24.99 11.15 -6.86
N LYS A 255 -25.04 12.31 -6.19
CA LYS A 255 -24.61 13.57 -6.78
C LYS A 255 -23.08 13.62 -6.94
N ILE A 256 -22.32 13.12 -5.97
CA ILE A 256 -20.85 13.07 -6.04
C ILE A 256 -20.40 12.16 -7.20
N LEU A 257 -21.01 10.98 -7.34
CA LEU A 257 -20.69 10.05 -8.44
C LEU A 257 -20.93 10.67 -9.82
N LYS A 258 -22.01 11.45 -9.99
CA LYS A 258 -22.30 12.16 -11.25
C LYS A 258 -21.34 13.30 -11.54
N GLU A 259 -20.76 13.92 -10.50
CA GLU A 259 -19.73 14.95 -10.68
C GLU A 259 -18.39 14.32 -11.09
N GLU A 260 -18.02 13.17 -10.51
CA GLU A 260 -16.81 12.42 -10.89
C GLU A 260 -16.87 11.89 -12.34
N GLU A 261 -17.97 11.26 -12.76
CA GLU A 261 -18.12 10.79 -14.16
C GLU A 261 -17.99 11.94 -15.17
N LYS A 262 -18.47 13.14 -14.80
CA LYS A 262 -18.39 14.32 -15.66
C LYS A 262 -16.98 14.90 -15.75
N GLU A 263 -16.18 14.79 -14.69
CA GLU A 263 -14.77 15.17 -14.72
C GLU A 263 -13.93 14.18 -15.55
N GLU A 264 -14.19 12.88 -15.43
CA GLU A 264 -13.53 11.86 -16.27
C GLU A 264 -13.85 12.04 -17.75
N GLU A 265 -15.11 12.29 -18.12
CA GLU A 265 -15.49 12.54 -19.51
C GLU A 265 -14.81 13.80 -20.07
N LYS A 266 -14.60 14.82 -19.21
CA LYS A 266 -13.90 16.05 -19.61
C LYS A 266 -12.40 15.80 -19.83
N ALA A 267 -11.76 15.02 -18.96
CA ALA A 267 -10.35 14.65 -19.09
C ALA A 267 -10.10 13.83 -20.37
N ALA A 268 -10.96 12.84 -20.66
CA ALA A 268 -10.86 12.03 -21.87
C ALA A 268 -11.00 12.86 -23.16
N LYS A 269 -11.90 13.87 -23.16
CA LYS A 269 -12.03 14.80 -24.30
C LYS A 269 -10.82 15.72 -24.47
N GLU A 270 -10.13 16.07 -23.39
CA GLU A 270 -8.92 16.88 -23.44
C GLU A 270 -7.74 16.08 -24.01
N GLU A 271 -7.56 14.83 -23.58
CA GLU A 271 -6.52 13.93 -24.09
C GLU A 271 -6.69 13.66 -25.60
N GLN A 272 -7.91 13.36 -26.06
CA GLN A 272 -8.20 13.17 -27.49
C GLN A 272 -7.89 14.43 -28.32
N LYS A 273 -8.11 15.62 -27.77
CA LYS A 273 -7.83 16.89 -28.44
C LYS A 273 -6.32 17.15 -28.55
N GLU A 274 -5.54 16.73 -27.56
CA GLU A 274 -4.08 16.81 -27.62
C GLU A 274 -3.49 15.83 -28.65
N GLU A 275 -4.00 14.60 -28.71
CA GLU A 275 -3.59 13.61 -29.72
C GLU A 275 -3.92 14.08 -31.15
N GLU A 276 -5.12 14.62 -31.38
CA GLU A 276 -5.51 15.14 -32.70
C GLU A 276 -4.61 16.32 -33.13
N LYS A 277 -4.22 17.17 -32.17
CA LYS A 277 -3.29 18.28 -32.41
C LYS A 277 -1.89 17.77 -32.76
N ALA A 278 -1.38 16.78 -32.04
CA ALA A 278 -0.07 16.17 -32.31
C ALA A 278 -0.03 15.51 -33.70
N ALA A 279 -1.10 14.81 -34.11
CA ALA A 279 -1.20 14.19 -35.43
C ALA A 279 -1.15 15.23 -36.57
N LYS A 280 -1.85 16.37 -36.41
CA LYS A 280 -1.82 17.48 -37.39
C LYS A 280 -0.45 18.13 -37.50
N ASP A 281 0.27 18.26 -36.38
CA ASP A 281 1.62 18.82 -36.38
C ASP A 281 2.65 17.88 -37.03
N GLU A 282 2.52 16.55 -36.86
CA GLU A 282 3.34 15.57 -37.58
C GLU A 282 3.11 15.61 -39.10
N GLU A 283 1.86 15.68 -39.55
CA GLU A 283 1.51 15.74 -40.98
C GLU A 283 2.12 16.99 -41.63
N LYS A 284 2.02 18.15 -40.96
CA LYS A 284 2.61 19.41 -41.42
C LYS A 284 4.15 19.35 -41.50
N TYR A 285 4.80 18.53 -40.67
CA TYR A 285 6.24 18.33 -40.71
C TYR A 285 6.67 17.44 -41.89
N LYS A 286 5.89 16.41 -42.22
CA LYS A 286 6.12 15.54 -43.38
C LYS A 286 6.01 16.32 -44.70
N ASP A 287 4.97 17.15 -44.85
CA ASP A 287 4.77 18.00 -46.03
C ASP A 287 5.93 18.99 -46.25
N LYS A 288 6.44 19.60 -45.17
CA LYS A 288 7.61 20.51 -45.26
C LYS A 288 8.88 19.77 -45.67
N LYS A 289 9.05 18.53 -45.22
CA LYS A 289 10.22 17.71 -45.55
C LYS A 289 10.22 17.31 -47.03
N GLU A 290 9.08 16.86 -47.56
CA GLU A 290 8.95 16.50 -48.98
C GLU A 290 9.17 17.69 -49.93
N LYS A 291 8.73 18.91 -49.57
CA LYS A 291 9.04 20.10 -50.36
C LYS A 291 10.53 20.43 -50.39
N LYS A 292 11.22 20.28 -49.24
CA LYS A 292 12.66 20.57 -49.13
C LYS A 292 13.52 19.60 -49.95
N ASP A 293 13.07 18.36 -50.12
CA ASP A 293 13.78 17.36 -50.92
C ASP A 293 13.56 17.53 -52.44
N LYS A 294 12.50 18.23 -52.88
CA LYS A 294 12.27 18.55 -54.30
C LYS A 294 13.04 19.76 -54.81
N ASP A 295 13.49 20.64 -53.92
CA ASP A 295 14.25 21.85 -54.26
C ASP A 295 15.79 21.63 -54.30
N LYS A 296 16.25 20.40 -54.02
CA LYS A 296 17.66 19.99 -54.10
C LYS A 296 17.94 19.17 -55.36
#